data_AF-A0A6C0HWX0-F1
#
_entry.id   AF-A0A6C0HWX0-F1
#
_cell.length_a   1.000
_cell.length_b   1.000
_cell.length_c   1.000
_cell.angle_alpha   90.00
_cell.angle_beta   90.00
_cell.angle_gamma   90.00
#
_symmetry.space_group_name_H-M   'P 1'
#
loop_
_entity.id
_entity.type
_entity.pdbx_description
1 polymer ?
#
loop_
_entity_poly.entity_id
_entity_poly.type
_entity_poly.pdbx_seq_one_letter_code
_entity_poly.pdbx_strand_id
1 'polypeptide(L)'
;MSNFIETNYVGIFLVVALVICLITLFTITNIDLNTHPTYKLVDTATIETMDNMFEPSTSFCNEYVGQSERLEEACSKLTEKNCKNISCCGLLNGNKCVAGGANGPTYKTDDNNMPISVNSYYYMGKLVG
;
A
#
# COMPACT_ATOMS: atom_id res chain seq x y z
N MET A 1 -42.30 -23.09 38.58
CA MET A 1 -40.98 -23.15 37.90
C MET A 1 -40.59 -21.73 37.46
N SER A 2 -40.47 -20.78 38.40
CA SER A 2 -40.24 -19.36 38.09
C SER A 2 -39.38 -18.63 39.13
N ASN A 3 -38.76 -19.36 40.07
CA ASN A 3 -38.07 -18.77 41.23
C ASN A 3 -36.58 -18.46 40.96
N PHE A 4 -36.09 -18.70 39.75
CA PHE A 4 -34.67 -18.48 39.42
C PHE A 4 -34.32 -17.00 39.47
N ILE A 5 -35.23 -16.13 39.00
CA ILE A 5 -35.04 -14.68 38.98
C ILE A 5 -35.04 -14.13 40.41
N GLU A 6 -36.03 -14.47 41.25
CA GLU A 6 -36.11 -13.99 42.64
C GLU A 6 -34.96 -14.49 43.53
N THR A 7 -34.38 -15.66 43.24
CA THR A 7 -33.24 -16.17 44.01
C THR A 7 -31.93 -15.49 43.62
N ASN A 8 -31.78 -15.12 42.33
CA ASN A 8 -30.52 -14.61 41.78
C ASN A 8 -30.61 -13.15 41.33
N TYR A 9 -31.69 -12.43 41.66
CA TYR A 9 -31.94 -11.07 41.14
C TYR A 9 -30.82 -10.11 41.52
N VAL A 10 -30.18 -10.29 42.67
CA VAL A 10 -29.02 -9.49 43.10
C VAL A 10 -27.85 -9.69 42.14
N GLY A 11 -27.55 -10.94 41.77
CA GLY A 11 -26.48 -11.25 40.81
C GLY A 11 -26.81 -10.77 39.40
N ILE A 12 -28.06 -10.96 38.97
CA ILE A 12 -28.55 -10.47 37.66
C ILE A 12 -28.45 -8.95 37.60
N PHE A 13 -28.90 -8.25 38.64
CA PHE A 13 -28.83 -6.79 38.74
C PHE A 13 -27.38 -6.30 38.73
N LEU A 14 -26.47 -7.00 39.40
CA LEU A 14 -25.03 -6.66 39.40
C LEU A 14 -24.44 -6.77 37.99
N VAL A 15 -24.72 -7.87 37.27
CA VAL A 15 -24.23 -8.06 35.90
C VAL A 15 -24.81 -7.00 34.95
N VAL A 16 -26.11 -6.73 35.05
CA VAL A 16 -26.77 -5.70 34.23
C VAL A 16 -26.19 -4.31 34.53
N ALA A 17 -26.00 -3.97 35.81
CA ALA A 17 -25.40 -2.71 36.22
C ALA A 17 -23.96 -2.57 35.70
N LEU A 18 -23.17 -3.65 35.72
CA LEU A 18 -21.81 -3.66 35.19
C LEU A 18 -21.80 -3.34 33.69
N VAL A 19 -22.64 -4.01 32.90
CA VAL A 19 -22.72 -3.78 31.45
C VAL A 19 -23.16 -2.35 31.12
N ILE A 20 -24.17 -1.83 31.82
CA ILE A 20 -24.63 -0.45 31.63
C ILE A 20 -23.52 0.54 32.00
N CYS A 21 -22.80 0.30 33.09
CA CYS A 21 -21.68 1.15 33.52
C CYS A 21 -20.54 1.18 32.49
N LEU A 22 -20.22 0.04 31.86
CA LEU A 22 -19.24 0.01 30.78
C LEU A 22 -19.68 0.84 29.57
N ILE A 23 -20.95 0.70 29.15
CA ILE A 23 -21.50 1.46 28.02
C ILE A 23 -21.45 2.96 28.32
N THR A 24 -21.88 3.40 29.50
CA THR A 24 -21.86 4.82 29.88
C THR A 24 -20.43 5.36 29.95
N LEU A 25 -19.48 4.59 30.49
CA LEU A 25 -18.07 4.96 30.49
C LEU A 25 -17.55 5.19 29.06
N PHE A 26 -17.79 4.26 28.13
CA PHE A 26 -17.37 4.44 26.72
C PHE A 26 -17.96 5.71 26.09
N THR A 27 -19.24 6.01 26.36
CA THR A 27 -19.89 7.23 25.84
C THR A 27 -19.34 8.53 26.44
N ILE A 28 -19.06 8.57 27.75
CA ILE A 28 -18.51 9.75 28.42
C ILE A 28 -17.09 10.02 27.95
N THR A 29 -16.30 8.96 27.77
CA THR A 29 -14.91 9.08 27.30
C THR A 29 -14.77 9.48 25.83
N ASN A 30 -15.87 9.70 25.08
CA ASN A 30 -15.85 9.88 23.62
C ASN A 30 -14.89 8.89 22.95
N ILE A 31 -14.86 7.65 23.46
CA ILE A 31 -14.12 6.57 22.81
C ILE A 31 -14.95 6.23 21.59
N ASP A 32 -14.58 6.86 20.50
CA ASP A 32 -15.14 6.60 19.20
C ASP A 32 -14.65 5.21 18.78
N LEU A 33 -15.46 4.19 19.08
CA LEU A 33 -15.27 2.80 18.63
C LEU A 33 -15.40 2.69 17.10
N ASN A 34 -15.80 3.77 16.43
CA ASN A 34 -15.74 3.95 14.98
C ASN A 34 -14.51 4.77 14.55
N THR A 35 -13.57 5.03 15.46
CA THR A 35 -12.20 5.32 15.07
C THR A 35 -11.64 4.04 14.48
N HIS A 36 -11.95 3.81 13.21
CA HIS A 36 -11.08 3.02 12.38
C HIS A 36 -9.69 3.58 12.61
N PRO A 37 -8.72 2.78 13.10
CA PRO A 37 -7.34 3.19 12.94
C PRO A 37 -7.24 3.53 11.46
N THR A 38 -6.94 4.78 11.15
CA THR A 38 -6.55 5.15 9.80
C THR A 38 -5.25 4.38 9.60
N TYR A 39 -5.40 3.15 9.10
CA TYR A 39 -4.34 2.47 8.44
C TYR A 39 -3.87 3.50 7.41
N LYS A 40 -2.66 4.01 7.59
CA LYS A 40 -1.93 4.53 6.42
C LYS A 40 -2.14 3.45 5.38
N LEU A 41 -2.79 3.80 4.27
CA LEU A 41 -3.12 2.87 3.19
C LEU A 41 -1.91 1.94 3.00
N VAL A 42 -2.01 0.72 3.52
CA VAL A 42 -1.37 -0.41 2.89
C VAL A 42 -2.20 -0.50 1.63
N ASP A 43 -1.61 -0.06 0.53
CA ASP A 43 -2.21 0.03 -0.78
C ASP A 43 -3.15 -1.15 -0.99
N THR A 44 -4.45 -0.89 -0.84
CA THR A 44 -5.48 -1.91 -0.84
C THR A 44 -5.59 -2.38 -2.27
N ALA A 45 -5.14 -3.60 -2.53
CA ALA A 45 -5.52 -4.32 -3.73
C ALA A 45 -7.06 -4.27 -3.82
N THR A 46 -7.54 -3.48 -4.78
CA THR A 46 -8.92 -3.45 -5.21
C THR A 46 -9.32 -4.88 -5.54
N ILE A 47 -10.07 -5.49 -4.63
CA ILE A 47 -10.79 -6.73 -4.90
C ILE A 47 -11.94 -6.32 -5.80
N GLU A 48 -11.75 -6.42 -7.12
CA GLU A 48 -12.87 -6.73 -8.02
C GLU A 48 -12.44 -7.75 -9.09
N THR A 49 -13.13 -8.89 -9.00
CA THR A 49 -13.32 -9.99 -9.96
C THR A 49 -12.16 -10.92 -10.31
N MET A 50 -12.49 -12.21 -10.15
CA MET A 50 -11.82 -13.42 -10.61
C MET A 50 -11.26 -13.33 -12.03
N ASP A 51 -10.22 -14.12 -12.24
CA ASP A 51 -9.59 -14.47 -13.51
C ASP A 51 -8.80 -13.35 -14.17
N ASN A 52 -7.58 -13.14 -13.67
CA ASN A 52 -6.33 -13.17 -14.44
C ASN A 52 -5.18 -12.81 -13.49
N MET A 53 -4.05 -13.47 -13.65
CA MET A 53 -2.84 -13.32 -12.85
C MET A 53 -2.41 -11.84 -12.74
N PHE A 54 -2.85 -11.14 -11.69
CA PHE A 54 -2.51 -9.73 -11.44
C PHE A 54 -1.08 -9.69 -10.90
N GLU A 55 -0.11 -9.46 -11.78
CA GLU A 55 1.21 -8.98 -11.37
C GLU A 55 1.10 -7.48 -11.11
N PRO A 56 1.19 -7.00 -9.85
CA PRO A 56 1.06 -5.58 -9.52
C PRO A 56 2.09 -4.70 -10.23
N SER A 57 3.24 -5.29 -10.59
CA SER A 57 4.31 -4.69 -11.39
C SER A 57 3.84 -4.24 -12.77
N THR A 58 2.86 -4.91 -13.37
CA THR A 58 2.35 -4.62 -14.72
C THR A 58 1.24 -3.57 -14.68
N SER A 59 0.39 -3.56 -13.65
CA SER A 59 -0.70 -2.60 -13.51
C SER A 59 -0.20 -1.16 -13.37
N PHE A 60 0.87 -0.96 -12.59
CA PHE A 60 1.54 0.34 -12.48
C PHE A 60 1.99 0.87 -13.84
N CYS A 61 2.58 0.01 -14.67
CA CYS A 61 3.08 0.39 -15.98
C CYS A 61 1.97 0.70 -16.97
N ASN A 62 0.84 -0.02 -16.88
CA ASN A 62 -0.29 0.14 -17.79
C ASN A 62 -0.94 1.52 -17.68
N GLU A 63 -0.89 2.17 -16.51
CA GLU A 63 -1.41 3.53 -16.31
C GLU A 63 -0.69 4.58 -17.17
N TYR A 64 0.60 4.35 -17.46
CA TYR A 64 1.45 5.31 -18.16
C TYR A 64 1.79 4.91 -19.59
N VAL A 65 1.04 3.98 -20.19
CA VAL A 65 1.21 3.59 -21.59
C VAL A 65 1.05 4.82 -22.50
N GLY A 66 2.06 5.06 -23.34
CA GLY A 66 2.11 6.24 -24.23
C GLY A 66 2.47 7.56 -23.53
N GLN A 67 2.71 7.56 -22.22
CA GLN A 67 3.04 8.74 -21.42
C GLN A 67 4.42 8.58 -20.76
N SER A 68 5.48 8.46 -21.57
CA SER A 68 6.85 8.20 -21.10
C SER A 68 7.36 9.24 -20.09
N GLU A 69 6.98 10.50 -20.23
CA GLU A 69 7.37 11.57 -19.30
C GLU A 69 6.76 11.36 -17.91
N ARG A 70 5.47 11.05 -17.85
CA ARG A 70 4.77 10.79 -16.58
C ARG A 70 5.23 9.47 -15.96
N LEU A 71 5.57 8.49 -16.79
CA LEU A 71 6.18 7.24 -16.34
C LEU A 71 7.54 7.49 -15.69
N GLU A 72 8.39 8.33 -16.29
CA GLU A 72 9.70 8.69 -15.71
C GLU A 72 9.53 9.35 -14.34
N GLU A 73 8.59 10.30 -14.24
CA GLU A 73 8.27 10.94 -12.97
C GLU A 73 7.76 9.94 -11.93
N ALA A 74 6.87 9.03 -12.33
CA ALA A 74 6.33 7.99 -11.46
C ALA A 74 7.41 7.01 -10.99
N CYS A 75 8.27 6.54 -11.90
CA CYS A 75 9.42 5.69 -11.56
C CYS A 75 10.36 6.39 -10.58
N SER A 76 10.63 7.69 -10.78
CA SER A 76 11.54 8.46 -9.91
C SER A 76 11.08 8.56 -8.44
N LYS A 77 9.78 8.41 -8.20
CA LYS A 77 9.16 8.44 -6.86
C LYS A 77 9.18 7.08 -6.15
N LEU A 78 9.57 6.01 -6.84
CA LEU A 78 9.64 4.68 -6.26
C LEU A 78 10.85 4.52 -5.33
N THR A 79 10.68 3.68 -4.31
CA THR A 79 11.82 3.18 -3.53
C THR A 79 12.68 2.24 -4.37
N GLU A 80 13.97 2.10 -4.04
CA GLU A 80 14.88 1.16 -4.74
C GLU A 80 14.33 -0.27 -4.80
N LYS A 81 13.67 -0.72 -3.71
CA LYS A 81 13.06 -2.04 -3.64
C LYS A 81 11.93 -2.19 -4.66
N ASN A 82 11.04 -1.20 -4.76
CA ASN A 82 9.92 -1.24 -5.69
C ASN A 82 10.40 -1.07 -7.13
N CYS A 83 11.42 -0.22 -7.35
CA CYS A 83 12.06 -0.03 -8.65
C CYS A 83 12.57 -1.35 -9.25
N LYS A 84 13.18 -2.20 -8.42
CA LYS A 84 13.68 -3.51 -8.84
C LYS A 84 12.58 -4.55 -9.09
N ASN A 85 11.31 -4.26 -8.77
CA ASN A 85 10.19 -5.19 -8.88
C ASN A 85 9.13 -4.75 -9.90
N ILE A 86 9.32 -3.63 -10.61
CA ILE A 86 8.38 -3.08 -11.59
C ILE A 86 8.94 -3.26 -13.01
N SER A 87 8.12 -3.70 -13.96
CA SER A 87 8.58 -4.13 -15.29
C SER A 87 8.85 -2.98 -16.28
N CYS A 88 8.48 -1.75 -15.94
CA CYS A 88 8.70 -0.54 -16.75
C CYS A 88 9.64 0.47 -16.09
N CYS A 89 10.24 0.12 -14.95
CA CYS A 89 11.25 0.93 -14.28
C CYS A 89 12.53 0.11 -14.09
N GLY A 90 13.66 0.80 -14.01
CA GLY A 90 14.94 0.19 -13.65
C GLY A 90 15.78 1.11 -12.77
N LEU A 91 16.62 0.50 -11.94
CA LEU A 91 17.48 1.22 -11.01
C LEU A 91 18.82 1.51 -11.69
N LEU A 92 19.02 2.78 -12.03
CA LEU A 92 20.23 3.35 -12.59
C LEU A 92 21.21 3.72 -11.47
N ASN A 93 22.47 3.32 -11.63
CA ASN A 93 23.60 3.63 -10.74
C ASN A 93 23.36 3.27 -9.27
N GLY A 94 22.45 2.33 -9.00
CA GLY A 94 22.11 1.86 -7.67
C GLY A 94 21.25 2.80 -6.82
N ASN A 95 20.90 4.00 -7.30
CA ASN A 95 20.19 5.01 -6.51
C ASN A 95 19.07 5.76 -7.23
N LYS A 96 19.05 5.78 -8.57
CA LYS A 96 18.04 6.51 -9.35
C LYS A 96 17.10 5.54 -10.04
N CYS A 97 15.83 5.58 -9.71
CA CYS A 97 14.83 4.82 -10.45
C CYS A 97 14.38 5.62 -11.68
N VAL A 98 14.47 5.01 -12.86
CA VAL A 98 14.13 5.62 -14.15
C VAL A 98 13.20 4.70 -14.93
N ALA A 99 12.41 5.25 -15.85
CA ALA A 99 11.64 4.45 -16.78
C ALA A 99 12.60 3.66 -17.67
N GLY A 100 12.30 2.39 -17.89
CA GLY A 100 13.15 1.52 -18.69
C GLY A 100 12.73 0.05 -18.61
N GLY A 101 13.35 -0.76 -19.47
CA GLY A 101 13.05 -2.18 -19.57
C GLY A 101 14.32 -3.01 -19.62
N ALA A 102 14.18 -4.27 -20.07
CA ALA A 102 15.31 -5.17 -20.28
C ALA A 102 16.39 -4.62 -21.25
N ASN A 103 16.06 -3.59 -22.05
CA ASN A 103 17.00 -2.95 -22.98
C ASN A 103 17.71 -1.73 -22.39
N GLY A 104 17.46 -1.38 -21.12
CA GLY A 104 18.01 -0.20 -20.46
C GLY A 104 16.97 0.92 -20.23
N PRO A 105 17.45 2.10 -19.78
CA PRO A 105 16.62 3.28 -19.57
C PRO A 105 15.95 3.77 -20.86
N THR A 106 14.70 4.23 -20.74
CA THR A 106 13.94 4.86 -21.84
C THR A 106 14.60 6.17 -22.27
N TYR A 107 15.00 6.99 -21.30
CA TYR A 107 15.70 8.25 -21.53
C TYR A 107 17.21 8.05 -21.45
N LYS A 108 17.93 8.52 -22.48
CA LYS A 108 19.39 8.48 -22.56
C LYS A 108 20.04 9.80 -22.16
N THR A 109 19.23 10.79 -21.82
CA THR A 109 19.66 12.12 -21.40
C THR A 109 19.02 12.48 -20.07
N ASP A 110 19.72 13.29 -19.28
CA ASP A 110 19.19 13.88 -18.07
C ASP A 110 18.28 15.09 -18.39
N ASP A 111 17.78 15.73 -17.35
CA ASP A 111 16.90 16.91 -17.43
C ASP A 111 17.60 18.12 -18.09
N ASN A 112 18.93 18.11 -18.18
CA ASN A 112 19.75 19.15 -18.83
C ASN A 112 20.15 18.77 -20.26
N ASN A 113 19.52 17.75 -20.85
CA ASN A 113 19.85 17.22 -22.18
C ASN A 113 21.28 16.63 -22.28
N MET A 114 21.92 16.33 -21.17
CA MET A 114 23.25 15.70 -21.13
C MET A 114 23.12 14.19 -21.14
N PRO A 115 24.00 13.43 -21.83
CA PRO A 115 23.95 11.97 -21.81
C PRO A 115 24.03 11.42 -20.38
N ILE A 116 23.11 10.53 -20.01
CA ILE A 116 23.17 9.88 -18.69
C ILE A 116 24.40 8.97 -18.62
N SER A 117 25.14 9.06 -17.52
CA SER A 117 26.19 8.08 -17.21
C SER A 117 25.56 6.81 -16.68
N VAL A 118 25.73 5.69 -17.39
CA VAL A 118 25.20 4.38 -17.02
C VAL A 118 26.37 3.51 -16.57
N ASN A 119 26.63 3.47 -15.25
CA ASN A 119 27.66 2.61 -14.67
C ASN A 119 27.09 1.26 -14.23
N SER A 120 25.81 1.23 -13.82
CA SER A 120 25.10 0.00 -13.51
C SER A 120 23.61 0.18 -13.75
N TYR A 121 22.95 -0.83 -14.29
CA TYR A 121 21.51 -0.81 -14.52
C TYR A 121 20.86 -2.12 -14.05
N TYR A 122 19.95 -2.01 -13.08
CA TYR A 122 19.20 -3.15 -12.55
C TYR A 122 17.76 -3.13 -13.03
N TYR A 123 17.32 -4.25 -13.62
CA TYR A 123 15.96 -4.48 -14.08
C TYR A 123 15.44 -5.79 -13.51
N MET A 124 14.26 -5.76 -12.87
CA MET A 124 13.65 -6.94 -12.22
C MET A 124 14.63 -7.72 -11.31
N GLY A 125 15.42 -6.98 -10.52
CA GLY A 125 16.42 -7.53 -9.60
C GLY A 125 17.71 -8.07 -10.26
N LYS A 126 17.84 -7.99 -11.60
CA LYS A 126 19.02 -8.45 -12.34
C LYS A 126 19.83 -7.26 -12.84
N LEU A 127 21.16 -7.35 -12.78
CA LEU A 127 22.05 -6.41 -13.46
C LEU A 127 22.00 -6.71 -14.96
N VAL A 128 21.69 -5.71 -15.78
CA VAL A 128 21.55 -5.84 -17.24
C VAL A 128 22.57 -4.96 -17.99
N GLY A 129 23.24 -4.04 -17.29
CA GLY A 129 24.28 -3.18 -17.81
C GLY A 129 25.34 -2.89 -16.77
#